data_AF-A0A972XDB9-F1
#
_entry.id   AF-A0A972XDB9-F1
#
_cell.length_a   1.000
_cell.length_b   1.000
_cell.length_c   1.000
_cell.angle_alpha   90.00
_cell.angle_beta   90.00
_cell.angle_gamma   90.00
#
_symmetry.space_group_name_H-M   'P 1'
#
loop_
_entity.id
_entity.type
_entity.pdbx_description
1 polymer ?
#
loop_
_entity_poly.entity_id
_entity_poly.type
_entity_poly.pdbx_seq_one_letter_code
_entity_poly.pdbx_strand_id
1 'polypeptide(L)'
;MKLKIKIIALSVLMSSNAVLAQSNCVRVDQIAKWEVLDSNKTVVYDLQGGTIAFVVFASYPYLKKSGETFRFFSPTICKFDRVQVTEGMTTITSIEPIRK
;
A
#
# COMPACT_ATOMS: atom_id res chain seq x y z
N MET A 1 4.55 -46.92 -46.07
CA MET A 1 4.69 -46.44 -44.67
C MET A 1 5.16 -44.99 -44.66
N LYS A 2 4.33 -44.04 -44.21
CA LYS A 2 4.77 -42.71 -43.74
C LYS A 2 3.78 -42.23 -42.66
N LEU A 3 4.19 -42.34 -41.40
CA LEU A 3 3.43 -41.86 -40.23
C LEU A 3 3.71 -40.36 -40.06
N LYS A 4 2.68 -39.51 -40.19
CA LYS A 4 2.80 -38.06 -39.97
C LYS A 4 2.53 -37.75 -38.50
N ILE A 5 3.57 -37.52 -37.72
CA ILE A 5 3.47 -37.05 -36.35
C ILE A 5 3.16 -35.56 -36.39
N LYS A 6 1.94 -35.17 -36.00
CA LYS A 6 1.57 -33.78 -35.73
C LYS A 6 1.82 -33.51 -34.25
N ILE A 7 2.86 -32.76 -33.96
CA ILE A 7 3.04 -32.07 -32.67
C ILE A 7 2.68 -30.59 -32.92
N ILE A 8 2.37 -29.88 -31.84
CA ILE A 8 2.28 -28.42 -31.66
C ILE A 8 0.83 -28.00 -31.33
N ALA A 9 0.52 -27.33 -30.23
CA ALA A 9 1.20 -27.07 -28.97
C ALA A 9 0.08 -26.62 -28.01
N LEU A 10 -0.03 -27.26 -26.85
CA LEU A 10 -0.98 -26.84 -25.82
C LEU A 10 -0.38 -25.64 -25.10
N SER A 11 -0.64 -24.43 -25.60
CA SER A 11 -0.29 -23.19 -24.92
C SER A 11 -1.18 -23.01 -23.68
N VAL A 12 -0.74 -23.57 -22.56
CA VAL A 12 -1.27 -23.28 -21.24
C VAL A 12 -0.84 -21.85 -20.89
N LEU A 13 -1.71 -20.88 -21.18
CA LEU A 13 -1.62 -19.53 -20.64
C LEU A 13 -1.89 -19.61 -19.13
N MET A 14 -0.85 -19.89 -18.36
CA MET A 14 -0.85 -19.63 -16.93
C MET A 14 -0.72 -18.12 -16.74
N SER A 15 -1.85 -17.42 -16.73
CA SER A 15 -1.92 -16.08 -16.15
C SER A 15 -1.76 -16.22 -14.63
N SER A 16 -0.51 -16.22 -14.19
CA SER A 16 -0.14 -16.06 -12.80
C SER A 16 -0.56 -14.66 -12.34
N ASN A 17 -1.77 -14.53 -11.81
CA ASN A 17 -2.10 -13.46 -10.89
C ASN A 17 -1.28 -13.68 -9.61
N ALA A 18 0.02 -13.40 -9.68
CA ALA A 18 0.89 -13.41 -8.53
C ALA A 18 0.38 -12.32 -7.59
N VAL A 19 -0.34 -12.73 -6.54
CA VAL A 19 -0.52 -11.89 -5.36
C VAL A 19 0.87 -11.77 -4.76
N LEU A 20 1.60 -10.74 -5.18
CA LEU A 20 2.89 -10.41 -4.61
C LEU A 20 2.64 -10.12 -3.14
N ALA A 21 3.11 -11.01 -2.25
CA ALA A 21 3.09 -10.77 -0.83
C ALA A 21 3.87 -9.48 -0.57
N GLN A 22 3.15 -8.42 -0.23
CA GLN A 22 3.77 -7.14 0.09
C GLN A 22 4.37 -7.25 1.49
N SER A 23 5.67 -6.97 1.60
CA SER A 23 6.39 -6.96 2.87
C SER A 23 6.26 -5.57 3.54
N ASN A 24 6.42 -5.54 4.87
CA ASN A 24 6.43 -4.31 5.69
C ASN A 24 5.10 -3.51 5.73
N CYS A 25 3.97 -4.20 5.63
CA CYS A 25 2.66 -3.57 5.86
C CYS A 25 2.40 -3.29 7.34
N VAL A 26 1.67 -2.21 7.63
CA VAL A 26 1.28 -1.82 8.99
C VAL A 26 -0.18 -2.22 9.24
N ARG A 27 -0.49 -2.87 10.37
CA ARG A 27 -1.89 -3.20 10.69
C ARG A 27 -2.65 -1.96 11.18
N VAL A 28 -3.86 -1.74 10.66
CA VAL A 28 -4.66 -0.53 10.94
C VAL A 28 -5.20 -0.50 12.37
N ASP A 29 -5.51 -1.66 12.94
CA ASP A 29 -6.08 -1.80 14.30
C ASP A 29 -5.11 -1.42 15.42
N GLN A 30 -3.82 -1.20 15.10
CA GLN A 30 -2.80 -0.77 16.06
C GLN A 30 -2.53 0.73 16.00
N ILE A 31 -3.21 1.48 15.12
CA ILE A 31 -2.91 2.89 14.85
C ILE A 31 -3.80 3.80 15.71
N ALA A 32 -3.16 4.66 16.49
CA ALA A 32 -3.86 5.67 17.30
C ALA A 32 -4.03 6.99 16.57
N LYS A 33 -2.98 7.40 15.85
CA LYS A 33 -2.89 8.74 15.29
C LYS A 33 -2.08 8.75 13.99
N TRP A 34 -2.51 9.61 13.09
CA TRP A 34 -1.77 10.02 11.90
C TRP A 34 -1.40 11.49 12.05
N GLU A 35 -0.19 11.86 11.68
CA GLU A 35 0.24 13.25 11.69
C GLU A 35 0.98 13.58 10.41
N VAL A 36 0.50 14.59 9.71
CA VAL A 36 1.11 15.05 8.46
C VAL A 36 2.36 15.84 8.82
N LEU A 37 3.52 15.34 8.38
CA LEU A 37 4.81 15.99 8.59
C LEU A 37 5.11 17.02 7.51
N ASP A 38 4.80 16.64 6.27
CA ASP A 38 5.07 17.40 5.06
C ASP A 38 3.98 17.15 4.01
N SER A 39 4.10 17.80 2.86
CA SER A 39 3.07 17.89 1.83
C SER A 39 2.63 16.56 1.22
N ASN A 40 3.41 15.48 1.42
CA ASN A 40 3.09 14.12 0.99
C ASN A 40 3.52 13.04 2.00
N LYS A 41 3.99 13.43 3.19
CA LYS A 41 4.57 12.52 4.18
C LYS A 41 3.77 12.61 5.48
N THR A 42 3.34 11.45 5.95
CA THR A 42 2.60 11.30 7.20
C THR A 42 3.33 10.31 8.09
N VAL A 43 3.34 10.58 9.38
CA VAL A 43 3.85 9.68 10.41
C VAL A 43 2.69 9.00 11.13
N VAL A 44 2.90 7.75 11.49
CA VAL A 44 1.90 6.89 12.12
C VAL A 44 2.33 6.59 13.55
N TYR A 45 1.38 6.65 14.48
CA TYR A 45 1.60 6.35 15.90
C TYR A 45 0.77 5.16 16.37
N ASP A 46 1.35 4.36 17.26
CA ASP A 46 0.65 3.29 17.98
C ASP A 46 -0.22 3.84 19.13
N LEU A 47 -1.00 2.95 19.76
CA LEU A 47 -1.86 3.23 20.91
C LEU A 47 -1.13 3.77 22.15
N GLN A 48 0.20 3.63 22.22
CA GLN A 48 1.04 4.12 23.30
C GLN A 48 1.68 5.48 22.97
N GLY A 49 1.41 6.03 21.78
CA GLY A 49 2.03 7.25 21.26
C GLY A 49 3.41 7.03 20.67
N GLY A 50 3.87 5.78 20.53
CA GLY A 50 5.11 5.41 19.86
C GLY A 50 4.99 5.52 18.35
N THR A 51 6.03 6.00 17.70
CA THR A 51 6.05 6.14 16.23
C THR A 51 6.34 4.80 15.57
N ILE A 52 5.53 4.38 14.59
CA ILE A 52 5.62 3.04 13.98
C ILE A 52 6.11 3.05 12.54
N ALA A 53 5.74 4.05 11.74
CA ALA A 53 6.15 4.13 10.35
C ALA A 53 6.02 5.55 9.79
N PHE A 54 6.78 5.84 8.73
CA PHE A 54 6.50 6.93 7.81
C PHE A 54 5.78 6.39 6.58
N VAL A 55 4.73 7.09 6.15
CA VAL A 55 3.94 6.77 4.96
C VAL A 55 4.03 7.95 4.00
N VAL A 56 4.38 7.65 2.75
CA VAL A 56 4.48 8.64 1.67
C VAL A 56 3.39 8.37 0.66
N PHE A 57 2.69 9.43 0.24
CA PHE A 57 1.62 9.35 -0.75
C PHE A 57 2.08 9.82 -2.13
N ALA A 58 1.48 9.27 -3.18
CA ALA A 58 1.59 9.75 -4.55
C ALA A 58 1.00 11.16 -4.63
N SER A 59 1.51 11.97 -5.56
CA SER A 59 1.11 13.37 -5.75
C SER A 59 -0.38 13.58 -5.55
N TYR A 60 -0.70 14.17 -4.40
CA TYR A 60 -2.01 14.64 -3.98
C TYR A 60 -1.88 16.16 -3.85
N PRO A 61 -2.94 16.98 -4.07
CA PRO A 61 -2.89 18.41 -3.75
C PRO A 61 -2.60 18.58 -2.26
N TYR A 62 -1.32 18.71 -1.95
CA TYR A 62 -0.63 18.84 -0.67
C TYR A 62 -1.46 18.56 0.60
N LEU A 63 -1.03 17.56 1.37
CA LEU A 63 -1.63 17.24 2.67
C LEU A 63 -1.58 18.44 3.62
N LYS A 64 -2.69 18.71 4.31
CA LYS A 64 -2.76 19.74 5.35
C LYS A 64 -2.21 19.19 6.67
N LYS A 65 -1.41 19.99 7.38
CA LYS A 65 -0.87 19.58 8.70
C LYS A 65 -1.95 19.29 9.75
N SER A 66 -3.11 19.92 9.62
CA SER A 66 -4.23 19.78 10.54
C SER A 66 -5.53 19.55 9.78
N GLY A 67 -6.39 18.69 10.33
CA GLY A 67 -7.73 18.43 9.79
C GLY A 67 -7.79 17.35 8.70
N GLU A 68 -6.65 16.76 8.32
CA GLU A 68 -6.64 15.62 7.41
C GLU A 68 -7.24 14.37 8.05
N THR A 69 -8.08 13.70 7.28
CA THR A 69 -8.71 12.44 7.63
C THR A 69 -8.27 11.37 6.63
N PHE A 70 -7.91 10.20 7.15
CA PHE A 70 -7.44 9.08 6.33
C PHE A 70 -8.41 7.91 6.48
N ARG A 71 -8.89 7.38 5.35
CA ARG A 71 -9.70 6.17 5.31
C ARG A 71 -9.04 5.11 4.42
N PHE A 72 -8.84 3.94 5.03
CA PHE A 72 -8.23 2.77 4.41
C PHE A 72 -9.30 1.72 4.12
N PHE A 73 -9.07 0.93 3.07
CA PHE A 73 -10.00 -0.11 2.61
C PHE A 73 -9.54 -1.53 2.95
N SER A 74 -8.45 -1.65 3.71
CA SER A 74 -7.77 -2.89 4.05
C SER A 74 -7.41 -2.90 5.54
N PRO A 75 -7.40 -4.07 6.21
CA PRO A 75 -6.93 -4.19 7.60
C PRO A 75 -5.41 -3.98 7.75
N THR A 76 -4.69 -3.92 6.63
CA THR A 76 -3.26 -3.63 6.54
C THR A 76 -3.04 -2.48 5.57
N ILE A 77 -2.02 -1.69 5.85
CA ILE A 77 -1.58 -0.57 5.04
C ILE A 77 -0.28 -0.98 4.39
N CYS A 78 -0.29 -1.03 3.07
CA CYS A 78 0.82 -1.49 2.28
C CYS A 78 1.18 -0.49 1.16
N LYS A 79 2.35 -0.68 0.57
CA LYS A 79 2.74 0.07 -0.63
C LYS A 79 1.72 -0.19 -1.74
N PHE A 80 1.34 0.86 -2.45
CA PHE A 80 0.32 0.89 -3.51
C PHE A 80 -1.14 0.79 -3.05
N ASP A 81 -1.38 0.76 -1.73
CA ASP A 81 -2.76 0.86 -1.24
C ASP A 81 -3.37 2.20 -1.62
N ARG A 82 -4.66 2.15 -1.97
CA ARG A 82 -5.46 3.34 -2.17
C ARG A 82 -6.00 3.81 -0.84
N VAL A 83 -5.88 5.11 -0.60
CA VAL A 83 -6.30 5.77 0.63
C VAL A 83 -7.17 6.95 0.25
N GLN A 84 -8.32 7.07 0.91
CA GLN A 84 -9.11 8.28 0.83
C GLN A 84 -8.55 9.27 1.86
N VAL A 85 -8.08 10.40 1.36
CA VAL A 85 -7.69 11.59 2.11
C VAL A 85 -8.86 12.58 2.01
N THR A 86 -8.94 13.60 2.88
CA THR A 86 -10.12 14.45 3.06
C THR A 86 -10.79 14.91 1.75
N GLU A 87 -10.01 15.33 0.76
CA GLU A 87 -10.53 15.90 -0.49
C GLU A 87 -10.50 14.92 -1.68
N GLY A 88 -10.04 13.67 -1.50
CA GLY A 88 -9.94 12.72 -2.63
C GLY A 88 -9.15 11.45 -2.38
N MET A 89 -8.95 10.68 -3.46
CA MET A 89 -8.22 9.42 -3.42
C MET A 89 -6.75 9.62 -3.79
N THR A 90 -5.85 9.01 -3.03
CA THR A 90 -4.42 8.89 -3.36
C THR A 90 -3.95 7.45 -3.19
N THR A 91 -2.66 7.22 -3.49
CA THR A 91 -1.99 5.93 -3.40
C THR A 91 -0.76 6.06 -2.52
N ILE A 92 -0.48 5.05 -1.69
CA ILE A 92 0.75 4.99 -0.91
C ILE A 92 1.92 4.62 -1.84
N THR A 93 2.96 5.42 -1.87
CA THR A 93 4.17 5.16 -2.67
C THR A 93 5.29 4.54 -1.86
N SER A 94 5.33 4.79 -0.55
CA SER A 94 6.35 4.22 0.34
C SER A 94 5.82 4.02 1.76
N ILE A 95 6.33 2.99 2.43
CA ILE A 95 6.17 2.75 3.87
C ILE A 95 7.56 2.45 4.42
N GLU A 96 7.99 3.25 5.39
CA GLU A 96 9.27 3.11 6.08
C GLU A 96 9.00 2.80 7.56
N PRO A 97 9.07 1.52 7.97
CA PRO A 97 8.92 1.14 9.38
C PRO A 97 10.03 1.77 10.22
N ILE A 98 9.66 2.31 11.38
CA ILE A 98 10.63 2.82 12.35
C ILE A 98 11.02 1.66 13.25
N ARG A 99 12.30 1.26 13.20
CA ARG A 99 12.83 0.25 14.12
C ARG A 99 12.92 0.87 15.52
N LYS A 100 12.38 0.19 16.52
CA LYS A 100 12.59 0.51 17.94
C LYS A 100 14.02 0.11 18.35
#